data_AF-A0A061AKN5-F1
#
_entry.id   AF-A0A061AKN5-F1
#
_cell.length_a   1.000
_cell.length_b   1.000
_cell.length_c   1.000
_cell.angle_alpha   90.00
_cell.angle_beta   90.00
_cell.angle_gamma   90.00
#
_symmetry.space_group_name_H-M   'P 1'
#
loop_
_entity.id
_entity.type
_entity.pdbx_description
1 polymer ?
#
loop_
_entity_poly.entity_id
_entity_poly.type
_entity_poly.pdbx_seq_one_letter_code
_entity_poly.pdbx_strand_id
1 'polypeptide(L)'
;MLSMLRSRLAARVVAPSFAAATAVAPLTSQFSTLSITLAPKKKTASPKKAPAKKPAPKPKKIKRTVSAYCFFVKDAFVNDREELMAVPFKERAALLRQKWNSLSQSELNKYNELHEKDAERNAAEVAEKIKNGPPKRPLTGYFTWLMEERPTLIAHNPGASSKELIKLGAEGWKNLPEYEKQTYNHEAAKNLAKWSAQYAKWKVQQEAA
;
A
#
# COMPACT_ATOMS: atom_id res chain seq x y z
N MET A 1 -7.55 -76.81 -5.01
CA MET A 1 -8.32 -76.94 -6.26
C MET A 1 -9.61 -76.15 -6.12
N LEU A 2 -10.18 -75.61 -7.22
CA LEU A 2 -11.27 -74.61 -7.37
C LEU A 2 -10.78 -73.13 -7.43
N SER A 3 -10.74 -72.47 -8.61
CA SER A 3 -11.85 -71.83 -9.38
C SER A 3 -12.33 -70.53 -8.70
N MET A 4 -12.09 -69.31 -9.22
CA MET A 4 -12.84 -68.59 -10.29
C MET A 4 -11.99 -67.40 -10.80
N LEU A 5 -11.76 -67.15 -12.10
CA LEU A 5 -12.60 -66.55 -13.16
C LEU A 5 -12.91 -65.02 -13.05
N ARG A 6 -12.37 -64.26 -14.03
CA ARG A 6 -12.81 -63.01 -14.73
C ARG A 6 -11.53 -62.25 -15.19
N SER A 7 -11.07 -62.21 -16.45
CA SER A 7 -11.67 -61.71 -17.72
C SER A 7 -12.21 -60.28 -17.52
N ARG A 8 -11.78 -59.19 -18.21
CA ARG A 8 -11.50 -58.96 -19.64
C ARG A 8 -10.79 -57.59 -19.89
N LEU A 9 -10.16 -57.47 -21.07
CA LEU A 9 -9.98 -56.31 -21.98
C LEU A 9 -9.17 -55.07 -21.49
N ALA A 10 -7.97 -54.78 -22.01
CA ALA A 10 -7.60 -54.25 -23.35
C ALA A 10 -7.78 -52.73 -23.50
N ALA A 11 -6.67 -51.99 -23.65
CA ALA A 11 -6.55 -50.87 -24.60
C ALA A 11 -5.09 -50.41 -24.74
N ARG A 12 -4.60 -50.63 -25.95
CA ARG A 12 -3.32 -50.31 -26.59
C ARG A 12 -3.04 -48.79 -26.58
N VAL A 13 -1.88 -48.38 -26.07
CA VAL A 13 -1.35 -47.01 -26.26
C VAL A 13 -0.70 -46.95 -27.65
N VAL A 14 -1.29 -46.15 -28.55
CA VAL A 14 -0.74 -45.84 -29.88
C VAL A 14 -0.09 -44.46 -29.80
N ALA A 15 1.22 -44.40 -30.06
CA ALA A 15 1.96 -43.17 -30.26
C ALA A 15 1.80 -42.69 -31.72
N PRO A 16 1.64 -41.39 -31.99
CA PRO A 16 1.69 -40.87 -33.35
C PRO A 16 3.12 -40.49 -33.74
N SER A 17 3.60 -41.19 -34.77
CA SER A 17 4.71 -40.79 -35.65
C SER A 17 4.23 -39.73 -36.62
N PHE A 18 4.94 -38.60 -36.75
CA PHE A 18 4.82 -37.75 -37.93
C PHE A 18 6.18 -37.29 -38.43
N ALA A 19 6.29 -37.40 -39.75
CA ALA A 19 7.49 -37.43 -40.55
C ALA A 19 8.08 -36.05 -40.83
N ALA A 20 9.37 -36.07 -41.13
CA ALA A 20 10.17 -34.95 -41.57
C ALA A 20 10.02 -34.64 -43.08
N ALA A 21 10.60 -33.50 -43.45
CA ALA A 21 10.91 -32.96 -44.78
C ALA A 21 9.84 -32.09 -45.44
N THR A 22 10.17 -30.80 -45.66
CA THR A 22 10.55 -30.30 -47.00
C THR A 22 11.04 -28.84 -46.96
N ALA A 23 12.18 -28.63 -47.61
CA ALA A 23 12.61 -27.51 -48.48
C ALA A 23 12.34 -26.05 -48.08
N VAL A 24 13.44 -25.32 -47.88
CA VAL A 24 13.52 -23.86 -47.80
C VAL A 24 13.84 -23.30 -49.20
N ALA A 25 13.04 -22.35 -49.70
CA ALA A 25 13.34 -21.56 -50.90
C ALA A 25 13.42 -20.07 -50.52
N PRO A 26 14.32 -19.26 -51.12
CA PRO A 26 14.50 -17.87 -50.76
C PRO A 26 13.52 -16.98 -51.51
N LEU A 27 12.67 -16.25 -50.80
CA LEU A 27 11.78 -15.24 -51.38
C LEU A 27 12.48 -13.88 -51.36
N THR A 28 12.85 -13.40 -52.54
CA THR A 28 13.39 -12.06 -52.80
C THR A 28 12.38 -10.99 -52.38
N SER A 29 12.75 -10.17 -51.40
CA SER A 29 11.99 -8.99 -50.95
C SER A 29 12.06 -7.89 -52.00
N GLN A 30 10.91 -7.58 -52.62
CA GLN A 30 10.78 -6.42 -53.50
C GLN A 30 10.25 -5.24 -52.68
N PHE A 31 11.13 -4.28 -52.39
CA PHE A 31 10.73 -3.01 -51.78
C PHE A 31 10.13 -2.10 -52.86
N SER A 32 8.81 -1.94 -52.85
CA SER A 32 8.11 -0.91 -53.61
C SER A 32 8.19 0.41 -52.86
N THR A 33 8.91 1.39 -53.42
CA THR A 33 8.99 2.75 -52.87
C THR A 33 7.76 3.55 -53.27
N LEU A 34 6.75 3.59 -52.40
CA LEU A 34 5.67 4.57 -52.49
C LEU A 34 6.10 5.86 -51.77
N SER A 35 6.34 6.91 -52.55
CA SER A 35 6.64 8.26 -52.06
C SER A 35 5.43 8.86 -51.35
N ILE A 36 5.42 8.83 -50.01
CA ILE A 36 4.42 9.54 -49.20
C ILE A 36 4.78 11.03 -49.18
N THR A 37 4.02 11.83 -49.93
CA THR A 37 4.06 13.30 -49.87
C THR A 37 3.36 13.77 -48.60
N LEU A 38 4.10 14.40 -47.70
CA LEU A 38 3.59 14.94 -46.44
C LEU A 38 2.98 16.33 -46.66
N ALA A 39 1.65 16.44 -46.60
CA ALA A 39 0.96 17.73 -46.55
C ALA A 39 1.06 18.36 -45.15
N PRO A 40 1.35 19.67 -45.01
CA PRO A 40 1.53 20.31 -43.71
C PRO A 40 0.18 20.58 -43.02
N LYS A 41 -0.03 20.01 -41.81
CA LYS A 41 -1.18 20.30 -40.95
C LYS A 41 -1.09 21.73 -40.39
N LYS A 42 -2.02 22.61 -40.79
CA LYS A 42 -2.30 23.90 -40.14
C LYS A 42 -2.65 23.66 -38.66
N LYS A 43 -1.88 24.28 -37.75
CA LYS A 43 -2.21 24.38 -36.31
C LYS A 43 -3.36 25.37 -36.14
N THR A 44 -4.56 24.89 -35.86
CA THR A 44 -5.65 25.73 -35.34
C THR A 44 -5.48 25.86 -33.83
N ALA A 45 -5.29 27.09 -33.34
CA ALA A 45 -5.17 27.39 -31.92
C ALA A 45 -6.52 27.21 -31.20
N SER A 46 -6.54 26.34 -30.17
CA SER A 46 -7.67 26.19 -29.26
C SER A 46 -7.75 27.36 -28.26
N PRO A 47 -8.95 27.78 -27.82
CA PRO A 47 -9.10 28.90 -26.91
C PRO A 47 -8.55 28.55 -25.51
N LYS A 48 -7.81 29.50 -24.90
CA LYS A 48 -7.23 29.37 -23.56
C LYS A 48 -8.34 29.20 -22.52
N LYS A 49 -8.33 28.07 -21.82
CA LYS A 49 -9.18 27.77 -20.65
C LYS A 49 -8.90 28.80 -19.54
N ALA A 50 -9.94 29.42 -18.98
CA ALA A 50 -9.85 30.34 -17.85
C ALA A 50 -9.09 29.70 -16.67
N PRO A 51 -8.33 30.48 -15.87
CA PRO A 51 -7.54 29.93 -14.78
C PRO A 51 -8.46 29.29 -13.72
N ALA A 52 -8.30 27.98 -13.52
CA ALA A 52 -8.97 27.26 -12.45
C ALA A 52 -8.66 27.93 -11.10
N LYS A 53 -9.70 28.23 -10.31
CA LYS A 53 -9.54 28.64 -8.91
C LYS A 53 -8.62 27.62 -8.22
N LYS A 54 -7.53 28.11 -7.60
CA LYS A 54 -6.61 27.25 -6.84
C LYS A 54 -7.43 26.47 -5.79
N PRO A 55 -7.25 25.14 -5.68
CA PRO A 55 -7.96 24.36 -4.67
C PRO A 55 -7.60 24.90 -3.28
N ALA A 56 -8.59 24.88 -2.37
CA ALA A 56 -8.39 25.31 -0.99
C ALA A 56 -7.13 24.65 -0.38
N PRO A 57 -6.36 25.38 0.45
CA PRO A 57 -5.16 24.84 1.06
C PRO A 57 -5.50 23.58 1.85
N LYS A 58 -4.84 22.46 1.51
CA LYS A 58 -5.03 21.19 2.22
C LYS A 58 -4.60 21.34 3.68
N PRO A 59 -5.27 20.67 4.63
CA PRO A 59 -4.87 20.71 6.04
C PRO A 59 -3.40 20.31 6.19
N LYS A 60 -2.66 21.04 7.03
CA LYS A 60 -1.22 20.80 7.26
C LYS A 60 -1.00 19.35 7.67
N LYS A 61 -0.18 18.63 6.91
CA LYS A 61 0.19 17.23 7.19
C LYS A 61 1.23 17.20 8.30
N ILE A 62 1.00 16.40 9.34
CA ILE A 62 2.02 16.11 10.36
C ILE A 62 3.22 15.47 9.68
N LYS A 63 4.41 16.04 9.91
CA LYS A 63 5.65 15.53 9.33
C LYS A 63 6.09 14.30 10.12
N ARG A 64 6.58 13.29 9.40
CA ARG A 64 7.16 12.09 10.02
C ARG A 64 8.32 12.43 10.94
N THR A 65 8.65 11.51 11.83
CA THR A 65 9.82 11.60 12.69
C THR A 65 11.11 11.67 11.86
N VAL A 66 12.06 12.45 12.36
CA VAL A 66 13.37 12.69 11.76
C VAL A 66 14.36 11.73 12.40
N SER A 67 14.85 10.75 11.62
CA SER A 67 15.89 9.81 12.07
C SER A 67 17.11 10.52 12.68
N ALA A 68 17.80 9.85 13.61
CA ALA A 68 19.06 10.30 14.20
C ALA A 68 20.08 10.75 13.14
N TYR A 69 20.24 9.97 12.05
CA TYR A 69 21.11 10.34 10.93
C TYR A 69 20.69 11.67 10.27
N CYS A 70 19.39 11.94 10.14
CA CYS A 70 18.91 13.20 9.56
C CYS A 70 19.18 14.40 10.48
N PHE A 71 19.22 14.20 11.81
CA PHE A 71 19.68 15.24 12.73
C PHE A 71 21.17 15.48 12.60
N PHE A 72 21.97 14.42 12.51
CA PHE A 72 23.39 14.51 12.23
C PHE A 72 23.67 15.25 10.93
N VAL A 73 22.98 14.91 9.84
CA VAL A 73 23.16 15.58 8.54
C VAL A 73 22.84 17.07 8.64
N LYS A 74 21.76 17.46 9.35
CA LYS A 74 21.45 18.87 9.57
C LYS A 74 22.55 19.60 10.33
N ASP A 75 23.07 18.98 11.39
CA ASP A 75 24.15 19.50 12.22
C ASP A 75 25.45 19.64 11.40
N ALA A 76 25.79 18.64 10.59
CA ALA A 76 26.92 18.67 9.67
C ALA A 76 26.80 19.76 8.60
N PHE A 77 25.60 20.07 8.09
CA PHE A 77 25.41 21.21 7.17
C PHE A 77 25.50 22.59 7.83
N VAL A 78 25.53 22.64 9.16
CA VAL A 78 25.78 23.85 9.95
C VAL A 78 27.26 23.94 10.31
N ASN A 79 27.82 22.87 10.89
CA ASN A 79 29.18 22.86 11.43
C ASN A 79 30.25 22.63 10.35
N ASP A 80 30.02 21.69 9.43
CA ASP A 80 30.97 21.27 8.39
C ASP A 80 30.60 21.84 7.02
N ARG A 81 29.89 22.99 6.99
CA ARG A 81 29.35 23.54 5.74
C ARG A 81 30.43 23.76 4.68
N GLU A 82 31.58 24.31 5.07
CA GLU A 82 32.67 24.62 4.15
C GLU A 82 33.27 23.34 3.53
N GLU A 83 33.57 22.34 4.37
CA GLU A 83 34.06 21.03 3.92
C GLU A 83 33.06 20.32 3.00
N LEU A 84 31.76 20.39 3.35
CA LEU A 84 30.70 19.83 2.51
C LEU A 84 30.55 20.60 1.20
N MET A 85 30.69 21.93 1.21
CA MET A 85 30.52 22.76 0.02
C MET A 85 31.71 22.67 -0.94
N ALA A 86 32.92 22.41 -0.43
CA ALA A 86 34.12 22.16 -1.22
C ALA A 86 34.04 20.87 -2.05
N VAL A 87 33.32 19.86 -1.54
CA VAL A 87 33.09 18.58 -2.22
C VAL A 87 31.89 18.68 -3.19
N PRO A 88 31.96 18.09 -4.40
CA PRO A 88 30.84 18.07 -5.32
C PRO A 88 29.61 17.42 -4.68
N PHE A 89 28.41 17.95 -4.96
CA PHE A 89 27.16 17.53 -4.30
C PHE A 89 26.94 16.01 -4.27
N LYS A 90 27.32 15.32 -5.35
CA LYS A 90 27.17 13.86 -5.50
C LYS A 90 28.01 13.07 -4.47
N GLU A 91 29.15 13.59 -4.03
CA GLU A 91 30.08 12.93 -3.11
C GLU A 91 29.80 13.28 -1.64
N ARG A 92 29.09 14.38 -1.37
CA ARG A 92 28.74 14.81 0.01
C ARG A 92 28.00 13.72 0.79
N ALA A 93 27.10 12.99 0.14
CA ALA A 93 26.35 11.92 0.80
C ALA A 93 27.25 10.74 1.22
N ALA A 94 28.32 10.45 0.46
CA ALA A 94 29.27 9.41 0.83
C ALA A 94 30.13 9.87 2.02
N LEU A 95 30.61 11.11 1.99
CA LEU A 95 31.36 11.72 3.09
C LEU A 95 30.54 11.74 4.39
N LEU A 96 29.27 12.17 4.34
CA LEU A 96 28.37 12.17 5.51
C LEU A 96 28.12 10.77 6.07
N ARG A 97 27.99 9.74 5.21
CA ARG A 97 27.87 8.36 5.67
C ARG A 97 29.14 7.86 6.35
N GLN A 98 30.31 8.19 5.80
CA GLN A 98 31.59 7.82 6.41
C GLN A 98 31.75 8.48 7.78
N LYS A 99 31.43 9.78 7.90
CA LYS A 99 31.44 10.49 9.17
C LYS A 99 30.48 9.84 10.18
N TRP A 100 29.25 9.54 9.77
CA TRP A 100 28.27 8.85 10.64
C TRP A 100 28.76 7.50 11.16
N ASN A 101 29.38 6.69 10.30
CA ASN A 101 29.92 5.39 10.70
C ASN A 101 31.19 5.49 11.58
N SER A 102 31.86 6.64 11.58
CA SER A 102 33.05 6.91 12.39
C SER A 102 32.72 7.58 13.73
N LEU A 103 31.45 7.90 13.98
CA LEU A 103 31.00 8.50 15.24
C LEU A 103 31.17 7.51 16.40
N SER A 104 31.60 8.02 17.54
CA SER A 104 31.63 7.28 18.79
C SER A 104 30.21 7.02 19.30
N GLN A 105 30.05 6.03 20.18
CA GLN A 105 28.74 5.69 20.76
C GLN A 105 28.13 6.87 21.54
N SER A 106 28.94 7.69 22.20
CA SER A 106 28.47 8.88 22.93
C SER A 106 27.89 9.95 21.99
N GLU A 107 28.54 10.18 20.84
CA GLU A 107 28.03 11.11 19.82
C GLU A 107 26.79 10.57 19.13
N LEU A 108 26.74 9.26 18.89
CA LEU A 108 25.57 8.59 18.32
C LEU A 108 24.37 8.70 19.27
N ASN A 109 24.59 8.54 20.58
CA ASN A 109 23.55 8.70 21.60
C ASN A 109 22.91 10.11 21.59
N LYS A 110 23.71 11.17 21.41
CA LYS A 110 23.18 12.55 21.23
C LYS A 110 22.11 12.61 20.13
N TYR A 111 22.36 11.98 18.98
CA TYR A 111 21.41 11.99 17.86
C TYR A 111 20.23 11.03 18.05
N ASN A 112 20.43 9.92 18.77
CA ASN A 112 19.33 9.04 19.17
C ASN A 112 18.35 9.74 20.12
N GLU A 113 18.85 10.45 21.13
CA GLU A 113 18.01 11.25 22.04
C GLU A 113 17.23 12.34 21.29
N LEU A 114 17.84 12.99 20.30
CA LEU A 114 17.14 13.96 19.45
C LEU A 114 16.03 13.30 18.62
N HIS A 115 16.27 12.09 18.11
CA HIS A 115 15.25 11.31 17.40
C HIS A 115 14.11 10.87 18.33
N GLU A 116 14.40 10.49 19.56
CA GLU A 116 13.39 10.14 20.57
C GLU A 116 12.51 11.33 20.92
N LYS A 117 13.11 12.50 21.21
CA LYS A 117 12.37 13.75 21.43
C LYS A 117 11.50 14.14 20.23
N ASP A 118 12.01 13.94 19.01
CA ASP A 118 11.27 14.18 17.77
C ASP A 118 10.10 13.20 17.59
N ALA A 119 10.29 11.95 18.03
CA ALA A 119 9.26 10.92 18.07
C ALA A 119 8.16 11.25 19.08
N GLU A 120 8.51 11.75 20.26
CA GLU A 120 7.56 12.26 21.26
C GLU A 120 6.74 13.42 20.71
N ARG A 121 7.39 14.42 20.11
CA ARG A 121 6.69 15.55 19.47
C ARG A 121 5.74 15.05 18.38
N ASN A 122 6.19 14.17 17.49
CA ASN A 122 5.31 13.61 16.45
C ASN A 122 4.15 12.79 17.05
N ALA A 123 4.39 12.00 18.10
CA ALA A 123 3.35 11.25 18.79
C ALA A 123 2.31 12.19 19.42
N ALA A 124 2.75 13.28 20.06
CA ALA A 124 1.87 14.31 20.61
C ALA A 124 1.05 15.02 19.53
N GLU A 125 1.67 15.42 18.42
CA GLU A 125 0.95 16.02 17.27
C GLU A 125 -0.09 15.06 16.67
N VAL A 126 0.25 13.77 16.55
CA VAL A 126 -0.66 12.73 16.07
C VAL A 126 -1.80 12.52 17.06
N ALA A 127 -1.51 12.46 18.36
CA ALA A 127 -2.51 12.30 19.41
C ALA A 127 -3.49 13.49 19.44
N GLU A 128 -2.99 14.73 19.39
CA GLU A 128 -3.83 15.93 19.32
C GLU A 128 -4.67 15.95 18.04
N LYS A 129 -4.12 15.52 16.90
CA LYS A 129 -4.90 15.41 15.66
C LYS A 129 -5.98 14.33 15.72
N ILE A 130 -5.72 13.22 16.42
CA ILE A 130 -6.73 12.17 16.64
C ILE A 130 -7.82 12.69 17.58
N LYS A 131 -7.45 13.36 18.67
CA LYS A 131 -8.34 13.92 19.68
C LYS A 131 -9.27 15.00 19.11
N ASN A 132 -8.72 15.91 18.31
CA ASN A 132 -9.48 16.99 17.67
C ASN A 132 -10.06 16.58 16.30
N GLY A 133 -9.71 15.39 15.83
CA GLY A 133 -10.17 14.84 14.56
C GLY A 133 -11.62 14.35 14.61
N PRO A 134 -12.19 14.00 13.43
CA PRO A 134 -13.53 13.45 13.37
C PRO A 134 -13.61 12.15 14.17
N PRO A 135 -14.72 11.89 14.87
CA PRO A 135 -14.91 10.64 15.58
C PRO A 135 -14.79 9.46 14.61
N LYS A 136 -14.12 8.38 15.05
CA LYS A 136 -13.88 7.20 14.22
C LYS A 136 -15.19 6.46 13.96
N ARG A 137 -15.41 6.05 12.70
CA ARG A 137 -16.58 5.23 12.35
C ARG A 137 -16.56 3.90 13.11
N PRO A 138 -17.71 3.46 13.63
CA PRO A 138 -17.81 2.19 14.33
C PRO A 138 -17.65 1.02 13.35
N LEU A 139 -17.36 -0.16 13.89
CA LEU A 139 -17.29 -1.40 13.12
C LEU A 139 -18.70 -1.81 12.63
N THR A 140 -18.74 -2.47 11.48
CA THR A 140 -19.96 -3.10 10.96
C THR A 140 -20.22 -4.42 11.67
N GLY A 141 -21.45 -4.95 11.58
CA GLY A 141 -21.82 -6.23 12.23
C GLY A 141 -20.85 -7.36 11.89
N TYR A 142 -20.53 -7.53 10.60
CA TYR A 142 -19.50 -8.47 10.14
C TYR A 142 -18.14 -8.29 10.83
N PHE A 143 -17.63 -7.06 10.95
CA PHE A 143 -16.32 -6.83 11.57
C PHE A 143 -16.35 -7.03 13.08
N THR A 144 -17.47 -6.76 13.74
CA THR A 144 -17.66 -7.07 15.17
C THR A 144 -17.60 -8.58 15.39
N TRP A 145 -18.40 -9.36 14.65
CA TRP A 145 -18.36 -10.82 14.65
C TRP A 145 -16.97 -11.37 14.30
N LEU A 146 -16.31 -10.80 13.29
CA LEU A 146 -14.97 -11.23 12.90
C LEU A 146 -13.93 -10.97 13.99
N MET A 147 -14.07 -9.95 14.83
CA MET A 147 -13.16 -9.75 15.97
C MET A 147 -13.32 -10.83 17.04
N GLU A 148 -14.53 -11.36 17.22
CA GLU A 148 -14.85 -12.43 18.16
C GLU A 148 -14.40 -13.81 17.62
N GLU A 149 -14.59 -14.07 16.33
CA GLU A 149 -14.22 -15.34 15.69
C GLU A 149 -12.78 -15.40 15.19
N ARG A 150 -12.07 -14.27 15.07
CA ARG A 150 -10.68 -14.31 14.58
C ARG A 150 -9.76 -15.18 15.46
N PRO A 151 -9.84 -15.17 16.80
CA PRO A 151 -9.05 -16.07 17.64
C PRO A 151 -9.32 -17.56 17.35
N THR A 152 -10.58 -17.96 17.12
CA THR A 152 -10.95 -19.35 16.81
C THR A 152 -10.38 -19.76 15.44
N LEU A 153 -10.50 -18.88 14.43
CA LEU A 153 -9.91 -19.09 13.11
C LEU A 153 -8.38 -19.21 13.15
N ILE A 154 -7.71 -18.44 14.01
CA ILE A 154 -6.24 -18.57 14.21
C ILE A 154 -5.90 -19.92 14.86
N ALA A 155 -6.69 -20.37 15.84
CA ALA A 155 -6.46 -21.63 16.52
C ALA A 155 -6.66 -22.84 15.60
N HIS A 156 -7.66 -22.80 14.70
CA HIS A 156 -7.91 -23.85 13.72
C HIS A 156 -6.94 -23.84 12.54
N ASN A 157 -6.37 -22.67 12.21
CA ASN A 157 -5.47 -22.50 11.08
C ASN A 157 -4.13 -21.87 11.55
N PRO A 158 -3.34 -22.57 12.38
CA PRO A 158 -2.06 -22.05 12.83
C PRO A 158 -1.13 -21.87 11.62
N GLY A 159 -0.63 -20.65 11.44
CA GLY A 159 0.23 -20.28 10.30
C GLY A 159 -0.50 -19.71 9.09
N ALA A 160 -1.84 -19.66 9.08
CA ALA A 160 -2.58 -18.94 8.05
C ALA A 160 -2.28 -17.44 8.10
N SER A 161 -2.13 -16.83 6.93
CA SER A 161 -1.94 -15.39 6.81
C SER A 161 -3.23 -14.65 7.16
N SER A 162 -3.10 -13.40 7.63
CA SER A 162 -4.26 -12.54 7.92
C SER A 162 -5.24 -12.43 6.75
N LYS A 163 -4.77 -12.51 5.49
CA LYS A 163 -5.63 -12.46 4.30
C LYS A 163 -6.46 -13.74 4.14
N GLU A 164 -5.91 -14.90 4.45
CA GLU A 164 -6.62 -16.17 4.42
C GLU A 164 -7.67 -16.24 5.52
N LEU A 165 -7.32 -15.79 6.73
CA LEU A 165 -8.26 -15.71 7.85
C LEU A 165 -9.46 -14.80 7.54
N ILE A 166 -9.25 -13.66 6.87
CA ILE A 166 -10.34 -12.78 6.44
C ILE A 166 -11.23 -13.45 5.39
N LYS A 167 -10.68 -14.27 4.48
CA LYS A 167 -11.47 -15.02 3.50
C LYS A 167 -12.33 -16.09 4.17
N LEU A 168 -11.73 -16.87 5.07
CA LEU A 168 -12.44 -17.87 5.88
C LEU A 168 -13.53 -17.22 6.73
N GLY A 169 -13.24 -16.08 7.36
CA GLY A 169 -14.24 -15.29 8.09
C GLY A 169 -15.37 -14.81 7.18
N ALA A 170 -15.09 -14.34 5.96
CA ALA A 170 -16.13 -13.92 5.02
C ALA A 170 -17.05 -15.08 4.60
N GLU A 171 -16.50 -16.28 4.45
CA GLU A 171 -17.26 -17.51 4.19
C GLU A 171 -18.10 -17.93 5.40
N GLY A 172 -17.50 -17.91 6.60
CA GLY A 172 -18.20 -18.17 7.86
C GLY A 172 -19.37 -17.22 8.07
N TRP A 173 -19.17 -15.92 7.84
CA TRP A 173 -20.25 -14.93 7.92
C TRP A 173 -21.36 -15.21 6.91
N LYS A 174 -21.04 -15.60 5.66
CA LYS A 174 -22.09 -15.93 4.69
C LYS A 174 -22.96 -17.10 5.14
N ASN A 175 -22.34 -18.10 5.76
CA ASN A 175 -23.00 -19.31 6.25
C ASN A 175 -23.68 -19.15 7.62
N LEU A 176 -23.41 -18.06 8.34
CA LEU A 176 -24.01 -17.77 9.64
C LEU A 176 -25.53 -17.62 9.51
N PRO A 177 -26.34 -18.14 10.45
CA PRO A 177 -27.78 -17.97 10.41
C PRO A 177 -28.18 -16.49 10.50
N GLU A 178 -29.30 -16.16 9.85
CA GLU A 178 -29.74 -14.76 9.72
C GLU A 178 -30.06 -14.11 11.07
N TYR A 179 -30.56 -14.87 12.04
CA TYR A 179 -30.85 -14.32 13.37
C TYR A 179 -29.57 -13.83 14.10
N GLU A 180 -28.45 -14.54 13.98
CA GLU A 180 -27.17 -14.12 14.56
C GLU A 180 -26.61 -12.91 13.83
N LYS A 181 -26.64 -12.93 12.49
CA LYS A 181 -26.28 -11.77 11.67
C LYS A 181 -27.07 -10.54 12.07
N GLN A 182 -28.37 -10.68 12.30
CA GLN A 182 -29.26 -9.59 12.69
C GLN A 182 -28.88 -8.99 14.05
N THR A 183 -28.48 -9.80 15.03
CA THR A 183 -27.99 -9.30 16.32
C THR A 183 -26.80 -8.35 16.11
N TYR A 184 -25.77 -8.79 15.40
CA TYR A 184 -24.60 -7.96 15.10
C TYR A 184 -24.94 -6.74 14.24
N ASN A 185 -25.82 -6.88 13.25
CA ASN A 185 -26.24 -5.77 12.39
C ASN A 185 -27.05 -4.72 13.17
N HIS A 186 -27.90 -5.14 14.10
CA HIS A 186 -28.68 -4.23 14.94
C HIS A 186 -27.79 -3.46 15.92
N GLU A 187 -26.80 -4.11 16.53
CA GLU A 187 -25.80 -3.44 17.35
C GLU A 187 -24.94 -2.47 16.53
N ALA A 188 -24.50 -2.87 15.34
CA ALA A 188 -23.78 -2.00 14.43
C ALA A 188 -24.60 -0.78 14.02
N ALA A 189 -25.90 -0.95 13.75
CA ALA A 189 -26.81 0.15 13.44
C ALA A 189 -26.97 1.13 14.61
N LYS A 190 -27.10 0.62 15.85
CA LYS A 190 -27.11 1.45 17.07
C LYS A 190 -25.82 2.24 17.23
N ASN A 191 -24.68 1.59 17.03
CA ASN A 191 -23.37 2.24 17.13
C ASN A 191 -23.17 3.28 16.03
N LEU A 192 -23.64 3.00 14.81
CA LEU A 192 -23.61 3.93 13.69
C LEU A 192 -24.49 5.17 13.95
N ALA A 193 -25.68 4.99 14.53
CA ALA A 193 -26.55 6.11 14.91
C ALA A 193 -25.89 7.01 15.98
N LYS A 194 -25.28 6.40 17.01
CA LYS A 194 -24.49 7.13 18.03
C LYS A 194 -23.33 7.91 17.39
N TRP A 195 -22.57 7.27 16.50
CA TRP A 195 -21.48 7.91 15.78
C TRP A 195 -21.97 9.06 14.89
N SER A 196 -23.08 8.89 14.18
CA SER A 196 -23.66 9.92 13.31
C SER A 196 -24.01 11.19 14.11
N ALA A 197 -24.60 11.02 15.29
CA ALA A 197 -24.89 12.15 16.18
C ALA A 197 -23.61 12.83 16.71
N GLN A 198 -22.58 12.05 17.09
CA GLN A 198 -21.28 12.59 17.52
C GLN A 198 -20.57 13.33 16.38
N TYR A 199 -20.60 12.78 15.18
CA TYR A 199 -19.98 13.36 13.99
C TYR A 199 -20.66 14.67 13.59
N ALA A 200 -21.99 14.74 13.66
CA ALA A 200 -22.73 15.97 13.42
C ALA A 200 -22.33 17.07 14.42
N LYS A 201 -22.23 16.74 15.72
CA LYS A 201 -21.75 17.69 16.75
C LYS A 201 -20.32 18.17 16.48
N TRP A 202 -19.41 17.24 16.19
CA TRP A 202 -18.02 17.57 15.84
C TRP A 202 -17.94 18.47 14.62
N LYS A 203 -18.74 18.20 13.57
CA LYS A 203 -18.76 19.01 12.35
C LYS A 203 -19.19 20.46 12.63
N VAL A 204 -20.24 20.66 13.44
CA VAL A 204 -20.70 22.00 13.84
C VAL A 204 -19.62 22.72 14.66
N GLN A 205 -18.96 22.01 15.59
CA GLN A 205 -17.85 22.58 16.38
C GLN A 205 -16.66 23.02 15.51
N GLN A 206 -16.39 22.32 14.41
CA GLN A 206 -15.32 22.68 13.46
C GLN A 206 -15.68 23.86 12.56
N GLU A 207 -16.96 24.06 12.24
CA GLU A 207 -17.43 25.19 11.42
C GLU A 207 -17.54 26.50 12.25
N ALA A 208 -17.69 26.38 13.57
CA ALA A 208 -17.77 27.52 14.49
C ALA A 208 -16.40 28.04 14.96
N ALA A 209 -15.32 27.30 14.73
CA ALA A 209 -13.94 27.62 15.14
C ALA A 209 -13.12 28.21 13.97
#